data_AF-X0UVK9-F1
#
_entry.id   AF-X0UVK9-F1
#
_cell.length_a   1.000
_cell.length_b   1.000
_cell.length_c   1.000
_cell.angle_alpha   90.00
_cell.angle_beta   90.00
_cell.angle_gamma   90.00
#
_symmetry.space_group_name_H-M   'P 1'
#
loop_
_entity.id
_entity.type
_entity.pdbx_description
1 polymer ?
#
loop_
_entity_poly.entity_id
_entity_poly.type
_entity_poly.pdbx_seq_one_letter_code
_entity_poly.pdbx_strand_id
1 'polypeptide(L)'
;SDLAWMYAFGPASDRYTPLQLWGPSGTKPEFGAKANLGAIKTLTQWHRPTFEACLDVGKGYDLEITELDYRANPGVAYDHNGVVIKHFPVLHIMDGAIGYRLEWNGLSVVWTGDTQPNHFVVENAKDCDLLIHETAPTPERYSQATGLPLAAAKIVVANSHTPAKALGKVFQLARPRLGVTCHCPVDPQEWQAIYDGVKKHWDGEYQLGEDLMVFNVSKDRITVRKAGIHERPWQPNVEQPPSLTPNLDVEDYRTDAVFGQVLKDY
;
A
#
# COMPACT_ATOMS: atom_id res chain seq x y z
N SER A 1 -5.21 9.57 7.22
CA SER A 1 -4.80 9.56 5.81
C SER A 1 -3.89 10.75 5.59
N ASP A 2 -2.66 10.49 5.14
CA ASP A 2 -1.62 11.52 4.98
C ASP A 2 -1.66 12.20 3.61
N LEU A 3 -2.65 11.85 2.79
CA LEU A 3 -2.85 12.41 1.47
C LEU A 3 -2.98 13.94 1.50
N ALA A 4 -3.66 14.49 2.53
CA ALA A 4 -3.78 15.93 2.73
C ALA A 4 -2.42 16.62 2.84
N TRP A 5 -1.49 16.00 3.55
CA TRP A 5 -0.12 16.50 3.71
C TRP A 5 0.63 16.44 2.37
N MET A 6 0.60 15.29 1.69
CA MET A 6 1.23 15.11 0.37
C MET A 6 0.72 16.12 -0.67
N TYR A 7 -0.59 16.37 -0.67
CA TYR A 7 -1.22 17.29 -1.61
C TYR A 7 -0.89 18.76 -1.27
N ALA A 8 -0.97 19.15 0.01
CA ALA A 8 -0.73 20.53 0.43
C ALA A 8 0.74 20.96 0.34
N PHE A 9 1.67 20.11 0.81
CA PHE A 9 3.07 20.49 1.02
C PHE A 9 4.02 19.95 -0.07
N GLY A 10 3.62 18.91 -0.81
CA GLY A 10 4.44 18.35 -1.90
C GLY A 10 4.88 19.39 -2.95
N PRO A 11 4.00 20.29 -3.44
CA PRO A 11 4.38 21.27 -4.46
C PRO A 11 5.36 22.36 -4.00
N ALA A 12 5.33 22.70 -2.70
CA ALA A 12 6.31 23.60 -2.11
C ALA A 12 7.70 22.95 -1.92
N SER A 13 7.76 21.63 -2.16
CA SER A 13 8.96 20.80 -2.01
C SER A 13 9.54 20.52 -3.39
N ASP A 14 9.05 19.49 -4.08
CA ASP A 14 9.60 19.01 -5.36
C ASP A 14 8.52 18.52 -6.36
N ARG A 15 7.25 18.45 -5.94
CA ARG A 15 6.17 17.88 -6.77
C ARG A 15 5.52 18.94 -7.66
N TYR A 16 6.12 19.19 -8.83
CA TYR A 16 5.64 20.17 -9.82
C TYR A 16 4.59 19.64 -10.82
N THR A 17 4.25 18.35 -10.74
CA THR A 17 3.27 17.70 -11.62
C THR A 17 1.96 17.40 -10.89
N PRO A 18 0.84 17.19 -11.62
CA PRO A 18 -0.44 16.83 -11.01
C PRO A 18 -0.32 15.62 -10.09
N LEU A 19 -1.04 15.63 -8.96
CA LEU A 19 -1.19 14.44 -8.13
C LEU A 19 -2.20 13.50 -8.79
N GLN A 20 -1.75 12.31 -9.17
CA GLN A 20 -2.60 11.28 -9.76
C GLN A 20 -3.03 10.27 -8.69
N LEU A 21 -4.34 10.02 -8.60
CA LEU A 21 -4.93 9.14 -7.60
C LEU A 21 -5.85 8.12 -8.27
N TRP A 22 -5.72 6.87 -7.85
CA TRP A 22 -6.61 5.78 -8.24
C TRP A 22 -7.37 5.31 -7.02
N GLY A 23 -8.69 5.19 -7.15
CA GLY A 23 -9.54 4.73 -6.08
C GLY A 23 -10.88 4.22 -6.57
N PRO A 24 -11.61 3.47 -5.74
CA PRO A 24 -12.85 2.84 -6.15
C PRO A 24 -14.00 3.83 -6.27
N SER A 25 -14.96 3.51 -7.13
CA SER A 25 -16.32 4.03 -7.06
C SER A 25 -17.02 3.47 -5.82
N GLY A 26 -18.12 4.11 -5.42
CA GLY A 26 -18.97 3.63 -4.33
C GLY A 26 -20.31 3.10 -4.83
N THR A 27 -21.13 2.61 -3.91
CA THR A 27 -22.56 2.32 -4.18
C THR A 27 -23.34 3.56 -4.64
N LYS A 28 -22.85 4.74 -4.27
CA LYS A 28 -23.35 6.05 -4.72
C LYS A 28 -22.17 6.97 -5.05
N PRO A 29 -22.36 8.00 -5.90
CA PRO A 29 -21.30 8.92 -6.27
C PRO A 29 -20.60 9.58 -5.07
N GLU A 30 -21.34 9.92 -4.00
CA GLU A 30 -20.78 10.56 -2.80
C GLU A 30 -19.84 9.65 -1.99
N PHE A 31 -19.88 8.33 -2.22
CA PHE A 31 -18.97 7.36 -1.59
C PHE A 31 -17.78 6.99 -2.47
N GLY A 32 -17.74 7.47 -3.72
CA GLY A 32 -16.64 7.20 -4.65
C GLY A 32 -15.39 8.04 -4.38
N ALA A 33 -14.28 7.58 -4.96
CA ALA A 33 -12.99 8.24 -4.90
C ALA A 33 -13.02 9.67 -5.44
N LYS A 34 -13.76 9.96 -6.53
CA LYS A 34 -13.83 11.33 -7.06
C LYS A 34 -14.40 12.32 -6.06
N ALA A 35 -15.48 11.94 -5.37
CA ALA A 35 -16.11 12.79 -4.36
C ALA A 35 -15.20 12.97 -3.13
N ASN A 36 -14.69 11.87 -2.58
CA ASN A 36 -13.97 11.89 -1.30
C ASN A 36 -12.53 12.38 -1.43
N LEU A 37 -11.81 11.97 -2.49
CA LEU A 37 -10.46 12.45 -2.74
C LEU A 37 -10.47 13.89 -3.28
N GLY A 38 -11.48 14.28 -4.06
CA GLY A 38 -11.61 15.65 -4.56
C GLY A 38 -11.80 16.69 -3.45
N ALA A 39 -12.44 16.30 -2.35
CA ALA A 39 -12.66 17.14 -1.17
C ALA A 39 -11.36 17.60 -0.50
N ILE A 40 -10.22 16.97 -0.81
CA ILE A 40 -8.90 17.41 -0.34
C ILE A 40 -8.59 18.86 -0.72
N LYS A 41 -9.11 19.34 -1.86
CA LYS A 41 -8.95 20.74 -2.30
C LYS A 41 -9.59 21.73 -1.35
N THR A 42 -10.74 21.35 -0.79
CA THR A 42 -11.44 22.13 0.23
C THR A 42 -10.67 22.09 1.54
N LEU A 43 -10.22 20.92 1.97
CA LEU A 43 -9.43 20.75 3.19
C LEU A 43 -8.13 21.57 3.16
N THR A 44 -7.48 21.67 2.00
CA THR A 44 -6.21 22.38 1.83
C THR A 44 -6.35 23.79 1.26
N GLN A 45 -7.58 24.35 1.23
CA GLN A 45 -7.89 25.63 0.56
C GLN A 45 -7.02 26.81 1.01
N TRP A 46 -6.63 26.88 2.27
CA TRP A 46 -5.75 27.96 2.75
C TRP A 46 -4.30 27.74 2.29
N HIS A 47 -3.79 26.51 2.41
CA HIS A 47 -2.41 26.16 2.09
C HIS A 47 -2.04 26.47 0.63
N ARG A 48 -2.89 26.08 -0.33
CA ARG A 48 -2.57 26.19 -1.77
C ARG A 48 -2.25 27.63 -2.22
N PRO A 49 -3.15 28.63 -2.07
CA PRO A 49 -2.86 30.00 -2.46
C PRO A 49 -1.74 30.63 -1.62
N THR A 50 -1.57 30.23 -0.35
CA THR A 50 -0.46 30.75 0.46
C THR A 50 0.90 30.30 -0.03
N PHE A 51 1.03 29.06 -0.50
CA PHE A 51 2.27 28.57 -1.09
C PHE A 51 2.47 29.14 -2.51
N GLU A 52 1.43 29.17 -3.34
CA GLU A 52 1.45 29.81 -4.67
C GLU A 52 1.85 31.30 -4.62
N ALA A 53 1.53 32.00 -3.52
CA ALA A 53 1.89 33.41 -3.36
C ALA A 53 3.39 33.63 -3.12
N CYS A 54 4.14 32.61 -2.70
CA CYS A 54 5.55 32.74 -2.32
C CYS A 54 6.49 31.82 -3.10
N LEU A 55 5.97 30.80 -3.78
CA LEU A 55 6.73 29.78 -4.50
C LEU A 55 6.10 29.52 -5.87
N ASP A 56 6.93 29.29 -6.89
CA ASP A 56 6.46 28.61 -8.10
C ASP A 56 6.20 27.15 -7.73
N VAL A 57 4.97 26.69 -7.94
CA VAL A 57 4.51 25.33 -7.62
C VAL A 57 4.13 24.56 -8.89
N GLY A 58 4.36 25.14 -10.08
CA GLY A 58 4.01 24.54 -11.37
C GLY A 58 2.56 24.04 -11.41
N LYS A 59 2.37 22.77 -11.79
CA LYS A 59 1.07 22.08 -11.77
C LYS A 59 0.86 21.23 -10.53
N GLY A 60 1.64 21.45 -9.47
CA GLY A 60 1.61 20.63 -8.26
C GLY A 60 0.25 20.60 -7.57
N TYR A 61 -0.60 21.62 -7.73
CA TYR A 61 -1.95 21.61 -7.16
C TYR A 61 -3.03 21.06 -8.11
N ASP A 62 -2.68 20.65 -9.33
CA ASP A 62 -3.58 19.85 -10.16
C ASP A 62 -3.80 18.48 -9.52
N LEU A 63 -5.00 17.95 -9.69
CA LEU A 63 -5.45 16.70 -9.09
C LEU A 63 -6.20 15.89 -10.13
N GLU A 64 -5.69 14.71 -10.44
CA GLU A 64 -6.25 13.78 -11.41
C GLU A 64 -6.73 12.54 -10.66
N ILE A 65 -8.03 12.26 -10.71
CA ILE A 65 -8.63 11.13 -9.99
C ILE A 65 -9.21 10.15 -11.01
N THR A 66 -8.59 8.98 -11.10
CA THR A 66 -9.12 7.82 -11.80
C THR A 66 -10.00 7.03 -10.86
N GLU A 67 -11.31 7.07 -11.13
CA GLU A 67 -12.29 6.29 -10.37
C GLU A 67 -12.52 4.94 -11.03
N LEU A 68 -12.34 3.87 -10.25
CA LEU A 68 -12.34 2.48 -10.68
C LEU A 68 -13.66 1.81 -10.30
N ASP A 69 -14.31 1.07 -11.20
CA ASP A 69 -15.53 0.35 -10.84
C ASP A 69 -15.22 -0.70 -9.76
N TYR A 70 -15.71 -0.50 -8.54
CA TYR A 70 -15.41 -1.39 -7.42
C TYR A 70 -15.86 -2.84 -7.65
N ARG A 71 -16.76 -3.08 -8.62
CA ARG A 71 -17.29 -4.40 -8.96
C ARG A 71 -16.45 -5.14 -10.01
N ALA A 72 -15.55 -4.47 -10.71
CA ALA A 72 -14.78 -5.10 -11.77
C ALA A 72 -13.77 -6.11 -11.20
N ASN A 73 -13.73 -7.31 -11.79
CA ASN A 73 -12.88 -8.41 -11.34
C ASN A 73 -12.34 -9.26 -12.52
N PRO A 74 -11.07 -9.08 -12.93
CA PRO A 74 -10.23 -7.93 -12.62
C PRO A 74 -10.64 -6.72 -13.47
N GLY A 75 -10.61 -5.53 -12.88
CA GLY A 75 -10.51 -4.28 -13.63
C GLY A 75 -9.06 -3.85 -13.82
N VAL A 76 -8.78 -2.92 -14.74
CA VAL A 76 -7.45 -2.36 -14.97
C VAL A 76 -7.40 -0.94 -14.39
N ALA A 77 -6.53 -0.72 -13.41
CA ALA A 77 -6.30 0.59 -12.81
C ALA A 77 -5.24 1.38 -13.57
N TYR A 78 -4.17 0.70 -13.98
CA TYR A 78 -3.02 1.30 -14.66
C TYR A 78 -2.40 0.31 -15.64
N ASP A 79 -2.05 0.78 -16.83
CA ASP A 79 -1.34 -0.01 -17.84
C ASP A 79 -0.42 0.92 -18.64
N HIS A 80 0.86 0.93 -18.28
CA HIS A 80 1.86 1.75 -18.95
C HIS A 80 3.28 1.23 -18.67
N ASN A 81 4.19 1.36 -19.64
CA ASN A 81 5.60 0.96 -19.53
C ASN A 81 5.81 -0.47 -18.99
N GLY A 82 4.93 -1.40 -19.40
CA GLY A 82 4.96 -2.80 -18.98
C GLY A 82 4.51 -3.06 -17.54
N VAL A 83 4.12 -2.02 -16.79
CA VAL A 83 3.48 -2.13 -15.48
C VAL A 83 1.98 -2.23 -15.69
N VAL A 84 1.37 -3.30 -15.19
CA VAL A 84 -0.08 -3.47 -15.17
C VAL A 84 -0.53 -3.56 -13.73
N ILE A 85 -1.42 -2.66 -13.31
CA ILE A 85 -2.07 -2.72 -12.01
C ILE A 85 -3.54 -3.04 -12.25
N LYS A 86 -3.96 -4.22 -11.80
CA LYS A 86 -5.35 -4.66 -11.77
C LYS A 86 -5.96 -4.33 -10.42
N HIS A 87 -7.28 -4.20 -10.39
CA HIS A 87 -8.05 -4.11 -9.16
C HIS A 87 -9.17 -5.14 -9.14
N PHE A 88 -9.62 -5.50 -7.94
CA PHE A 88 -10.68 -6.48 -7.72
C PHE A 88 -11.46 -6.14 -6.44
N PRO A 89 -12.76 -6.51 -6.33
CA PRO A 89 -13.56 -6.26 -5.15
C PRO A 89 -12.99 -6.97 -3.93
N VAL A 90 -13.04 -6.31 -2.78
CA VAL A 90 -12.83 -6.94 -1.47
C VAL A 90 -14.01 -6.63 -0.55
N LEU A 91 -14.21 -7.46 0.48
CA LEU A 91 -15.38 -7.35 1.36
C LEU A 91 -15.00 -6.61 2.64
N HIS A 92 -15.50 -5.39 2.83
CA HIS A 92 -15.21 -4.63 4.05
C HIS A 92 -16.34 -3.65 4.40
N ILE A 93 -17.19 -4.02 5.37
CA ILE A 93 -18.32 -3.24 5.92
C ILE A 93 -19.42 -2.90 4.90
N MET A 94 -19.07 -2.10 3.89
CA MET A 94 -19.94 -1.67 2.81
C MET A 94 -19.21 -1.79 1.47
N ASP A 95 -19.99 -1.95 0.42
CA ASP A 95 -19.53 -1.97 -0.96
C ASP A 95 -18.70 -0.72 -1.33
N GLY A 96 -17.50 -0.97 -1.89
CA GLY A 96 -16.59 0.06 -2.37
C GLY A 96 -15.11 -0.31 -2.19
N ALA A 97 -14.78 -1.16 -1.21
CA ALA A 97 -13.40 -1.58 -1.00
C ALA A 97 -12.87 -2.45 -2.17
N ILE A 98 -11.64 -2.19 -2.60
CA ILE A 98 -10.93 -2.95 -3.63
C ILE A 98 -9.51 -3.31 -3.18
N GLY A 99 -9.02 -4.44 -3.69
CA GLY A 99 -7.61 -4.82 -3.64
C GLY A 99 -6.93 -4.55 -4.99
N TYR A 100 -5.60 -4.55 -4.99
CA TYR A 100 -4.78 -4.32 -6.17
C TYR A 100 -3.80 -5.48 -6.41
N ARG A 101 -3.59 -5.82 -7.69
CA ARG A 101 -2.51 -6.71 -8.14
C ARG A 101 -1.64 -5.95 -9.14
N LEU A 102 -0.40 -5.69 -8.77
CA LEU A 102 0.63 -5.17 -9.67
C LEU A 102 1.34 -6.34 -10.35
N GLU A 103 1.55 -6.25 -11.65
CA GLU A 103 2.34 -7.17 -12.47
C GLU A 103 3.36 -6.36 -13.28
N TRP A 104 4.64 -6.71 -13.18
CA TRP A 104 5.71 -6.05 -13.91
C TRP A 104 6.93 -6.97 -14.05
N ASN A 105 7.48 -7.08 -15.26
CA ASN A 105 8.70 -7.88 -15.54
C ASN A 105 8.65 -9.34 -15.05
N GLY A 106 7.46 -9.93 -15.03
CA GLY A 106 7.23 -11.30 -14.55
C GLY A 106 7.25 -11.43 -13.01
N LEU A 107 7.15 -10.32 -12.29
CA LEU A 107 6.95 -10.25 -10.84
C LEU A 107 5.56 -9.69 -10.54
N SER A 108 5.06 -9.98 -9.35
CA SER A 108 3.71 -9.68 -8.92
C SER A 108 3.61 -9.35 -7.43
N VAL A 109 2.85 -8.30 -7.12
CA VAL A 109 2.54 -7.90 -5.75
C VAL A 109 1.04 -7.72 -5.63
N VAL A 110 0.45 -8.30 -4.59
CA VAL A 110 -0.96 -8.11 -4.25
C VAL A 110 -1.08 -7.39 -2.93
N TRP A 111 -1.87 -6.31 -2.93
CA TRP A 111 -2.26 -5.55 -1.74
C TRP A 111 -3.77 -5.64 -1.61
N THR A 112 -4.28 -6.25 -0.54
CA THR A 112 -5.73 -6.44 -0.39
C THR A 112 -6.46 -5.22 0.15
N GLY A 113 -5.76 -4.34 0.86
CA GLY A 113 -6.42 -3.44 1.82
C GLY A 113 -7.12 -4.25 2.92
N ASP A 114 -8.14 -3.65 3.53
CA ASP A 114 -8.92 -4.27 4.58
C ASP A 114 -10.00 -5.17 3.98
N THR A 115 -10.14 -6.38 4.51
CA THR A 115 -11.12 -7.33 4.00
C THR A 115 -11.42 -8.53 4.90
N GLN A 116 -12.65 -9.03 4.81
CA GLN A 116 -13.01 -10.38 5.17
C GLN A 116 -12.46 -11.42 4.17
N PRO A 117 -12.27 -12.69 4.58
CA PRO A 117 -11.90 -13.77 3.67
C PRO A 117 -12.90 -13.90 2.53
N ASN A 118 -12.43 -13.87 1.29
CA ASN A 118 -13.27 -13.97 0.11
C ASN A 118 -12.53 -14.60 -1.09
N HIS A 119 -13.28 -15.05 -2.08
CA HIS A 119 -12.73 -15.76 -3.25
C HIS A 119 -11.99 -14.81 -4.21
N PHE A 120 -12.40 -13.54 -4.32
CA PHE A 120 -11.74 -12.56 -5.17
C PHE A 120 -10.27 -12.37 -4.81
N VAL A 121 -9.97 -12.28 -3.51
CA VAL A 121 -8.59 -12.24 -3.00
C VAL A 121 -7.82 -13.50 -3.40
N VAL A 122 -8.40 -14.68 -3.17
CA VAL A 122 -7.72 -15.96 -3.47
C VAL A 122 -7.41 -16.11 -4.97
N GLU A 123 -8.34 -15.72 -5.84
CA GLU A 123 -8.19 -15.78 -7.29
C GLU A 123 -7.16 -14.77 -7.80
N ASN A 124 -7.23 -13.52 -7.33
CA ASN A 124 -6.31 -12.47 -7.76
C ASN A 124 -4.94 -12.56 -7.08
N ALA A 125 -4.81 -13.22 -5.92
CA ALA A 125 -3.52 -13.46 -5.27
C ALA A 125 -2.86 -14.78 -5.71
N LYS A 126 -3.47 -15.49 -6.65
CA LYS A 126 -2.99 -16.80 -7.07
C LYS A 126 -1.55 -16.72 -7.57
N ASP A 127 -0.71 -17.55 -6.96
CA ASP A 127 0.71 -17.79 -7.25
C ASP A 127 1.53 -16.49 -7.38
N CYS A 128 1.16 -15.43 -6.65
CA CYS A 128 1.88 -14.15 -6.69
C CYS A 128 3.21 -14.19 -5.90
N ASP A 129 4.11 -13.25 -6.15
CA ASP A 129 5.39 -13.22 -5.42
C ASP A 129 5.21 -12.72 -3.99
N LEU A 130 4.49 -11.61 -3.84
CA LEU A 130 4.25 -10.98 -2.54
C LEU A 130 2.77 -10.73 -2.34
N LEU A 131 2.17 -11.36 -1.32
CA LEU A 131 0.79 -11.09 -0.90
C LEU A 131 0.80 -10.35 0.42
N ILE A 132 0.41 -9.08 0.40
CA ILE A 132 0.22 -8.26 1.60
C ILE A 132 -1.28 -8.22 1.91
N HIS A 133 -1.64 -8.75 3.06
CA HIS A 133 -3.02 -8.91 3.49
C HIS A 133 -3.21 -8.39 4.92
N GLU A 134 -4.35 -7.77 5.22
CA GLU A 134 -4.69 -7.44 6.60
C GLU A 134 -4.78 -8.69 7.48
N THR A 135 -4.59 -8.53 8.79
CA THR A 135 -5.10 -9.50 9.75
C THR A 135 -5.63 -8.81 10.99
N ALA A 136 -6.55 -9.46 11.68
CA ALA A 136 -7.08 -8.98 12.96
C ALA A 136 -6.77 -9.93 14.12
N PRO A 137 -6.62 -9.39 15.34
CA PRO A 137 -6.62 -10.18 16.57
C PRO A 137 -7.97 -10.87 16.79
N THR A 138 -8.02 -11.77 17.77
CA THR A 138 -9.31 -12.38 18.18
C THR A 138 -10.27 -11.30 18.72
N PRO A 139 -11.60 -11.49 18.61
CA PRO A 139 -12.56 -10.57 19.20
C PRO A 139 -12.34 -10.33 20.71
N GLU A 140 -11.92 -11.36 21.45
CA GLU A 140 -11.61 -11.28 22.87
C GLU A 140 -10.41 -10.36 23.13
N ARG A 141 -9.32 -10.54 22.36
CA ARG A 141 -8.14 -9.68 22.48
C ARG A 141 -8.43 -8.25 22.05
N TYR A 142 -9.18 -8.06 20.96
CA TYR A 142 -9.59 -6.75 20.48
C TYR A 142 -10.46 -6.01 21.51
N SER A 143 -11.43 -6.72 22.10
CA SER A 143 -12.27 -6.23 23.20
C SER A 143 -11.42 -5.80 24.40
N GLN A 144 -10.47 -6.63 24.82
CA GLN A 144 -9.56 -6.31 25.91
C GLN A 144 -8.67 -5.10 25.61
N ALA A 145 -8.11 -5.00 24.40
CA ALA A 145 -7.18 -3.93 24.01
C ALA A 145 -7.88 -2.56 23.90
N THR A 146 -9.11 -2.54 23.41
CA THR A 146 -9.85 -1.30 23.11
C THR A 146 -10.82 -0.90 24.22
N GLY A 147 -11.17 -1.81 25.13
CA GLY A 147 -12.26 -1.62 26.08
C GLY A 147 -13.65 -1.75 25.44
N LEU A 148 -13.76 -2.14 24.17
CA LEU A 148 -15.04 -2.39 23.52
C LEU A 148 -15.75 -3.60 24.15
N PRO A 149 -17.08 -3.57 24.33
CA PRO A 149 -17.84 -4.75 24.72
C PRO A 149 -17.60 -5.91 23.75
N LEU A 150 -17.45 -7.14 24.26
CA LEU A 150 -17.13 -8.32 23.45
C LEU A 150 -18.12 -8.53 22.29
N ALA A 151 -19.40 -8.23 22.50
CA ALA A 151 -20.41 -8.31 21.43
C ALA A 151 -20.11 -7.37 20.26
N ALA A 152 -19.66 -6.14 20.55
CA ALA A 152 -19.27 -5.18 19.52
C ALA A 152 -17.98 -5.62 18.81
N ALA A 153 -16.97 -6.08 19.57
CA ALA A 153 -15.73 -6.60 19.00
C ALA A 153 -15.97 -7.77 18.03
N LYS A 154 -16.90 -8.68 18.37
CA LYS A 154 -17.30 -9.78 17.49
C LYS A 154 -17.92 -9.29 16.18
N ILE A 155 -18.76 -8.27 16.23
CA ILE A 155 -19.38 -7.68 15.04
C ILE A 155 -18.31 -7.04 14.15
N VAL A 156 -17.39 -6.26 14.72
CA VAL A 156 -16.30 -5.61 13.98
C VAL A 156 -15.44 -6.65 13.26
N VAL A 157 -14.92 -7.64 13.99
CA VAL A 157 -14.04 -8.66 13.39
C VAL A 157 -14.79 -9.48 12.35
N ALA A 158 -16.05 -9.87 12.60
CA ALA A 158 -16.81 -10.69 11.67
C ALA A 158 -17.22 -9.97 10.37
N ASN A 159 -17.45 -8.65 10.42
CA ASN A 159 -17.96 -7.90 9.27
C ASN A 159 -16.86 -7.12 8.51
N SER A 160 -15.64 -7.07 9.02
CA SER A 160 -14.62 -6.18 8.45
C SER A 160 -13.29 -6.86 8.16
N HIS A 161 -12.94 -7.93 8.88
CA HIS A 161 -11.54 -8.34 9.00
C HIS A 161 -11.30 -9.82 8.77
N THR A 162 -10.01 -10.15 8.57
CA THR A 162 -9.54 -11.52 8.38
C THR A 162 -8.77 -12.01 9.61
N PRO A 163 -9.35 -12.92 10.43
CA PRO A 163 -8.63 -13.53 11.54
C PRO A 163 -7.43 -14.36 11.05
N ALA A 164 -6.35 -14.40 11.83
CA ALA A 164 -5.09 -15.07 11.46
C ALA A 164 -5.24 -16.52 10.94
N LYS A 165 -6.12 -17.32 11.56
CA LYS A 165 -6.42 -18.68 11.07
C LYS A 165 -7.02 -18.68 9.66
N ALA A 166 -7.94 -17.76 9.37
CA ALA A 166 -8.53 -17.63 8.05
C ALA A 166 -7.49 -17.13 7.04
N LEU A 167 -6.59 -16.23 7.44
CA LEU A 167 -5.49 -15.79 6.59
C LEU A 167 -4.57 -16.94 6.19
N GLY A 168 -4.21 -17.82 7.12
CA GLY A 168 -3.45 -19.04 6.79
C GLY A 168 -4.14 -19.88 5.71
N LYS A 169 -5.48 -19.93 5.71
CA LYS A 169 -6.25 -20.60 4.66
C LYS A 169 -6.23 -19.83 3.33
N VAL A 170 -6.30 -18.50 3.36
CA VAL A 170 -6.12 -17.66 2.17
C VAL A 170 -4.75 -17.89 1.55
N PHE A 171 -3.67 -17.89 2.35
CA PHE A 171 -2.32 -18.21 1.87
C PHE A 171 -2.21 -19.62 1.30
N GLN A 172 -2.81 -20.63 1.95
CA GLN A 172 -2.86 -21.99 1.43
C GLN A 172 -3.50 -22.07 0.04
N LEU A 173 -4.57 -21.31 -0.19
CA LEU A 173 -5.30 -21.31 -1.45
C LEU A 173 -4.62 -20.46 -2.53
N ALA A 174 -4.11 -19.27 -2.17
CA ALA A 174 -3.44 -18.35 -3.08
C ALA A 174 -2.02 -18.81 -3.44
N ARG A 175 -1.30 -19.42 -2.49
CA ARG A 175 0.10 -19.89 -2.59
C ARG A 175 1.09 -18.80 -3.01
N PRO A 176 1.17 -17.67 -2.28
CA PRO A 176 2.18 -16.67 -2.57
C PRO A 176 3.60 -17.21 -2.29
N ARG A 177 4.63 -16.65 -2.93
CA ARG A 177 6.02 -16.95 -2.55
C ARG A 177 6.35 -16.42 -1.15
N LEU A 178 5.82 -15.25 -0.80
CA LEU A 178 5.85 -14.69 0.56
C LEU A 178 4.47 -14.11 0.92
N GLY A 179 3.88 -14.60 2.00
CA GLY A 179 2.73 -13.96 2.65
C GLY A 179 3.20 -12.92 3.67
N VAL A 180 2.55 -11.76 3.71
CA VAL A 180 2.82 -10.68 4.66
C VAL A 180 1.53 -10.20 5.29
N THR A 181 1.51 -10.04 6.61
CA THR A 181 0.39 -9.34 7.28
C THR A 181 0.67 -7.88 7.54
N CYS A 182 -0.37 -7.06 7.46
CA CYS A 182 -0.39 -5.69 7.97
C CYS A 182 -1.66 -5.45 8.79
N HIS A 183 -1.90 -4.19 9.20
CA HIS A 183 -3.16 -3.76 9.82
C HIS A 183 -3.51 -4.49 11.14
N CYS A 184 -2.50 -4.93 11.90
CA CYS A 184 -2.65 -5.48 13.24
C CYS A 184 -1.68 -4.79 14.22
N PRO A 185 -2.11 -4.45 15.46
CA PRO A 185 -1.17 -4.03 16.49
C PRO A 185 -0.15 -5.14 16.74
N VAL A 186 1.15 -4.83 16.60
CA VAL A 186 2.22 -5.81 16.86
C VAL A 186 2.57 -5.79 18.35
N ASP A 187 1.58 -6.05 19.20
CA ASP A 187 1.82 -6.37 20.61
C ASP A 187 2.57 -7.70 20.66
N PRO A 188 3.66 -7.84 21.46
CA PRO A 188 4.38 -9.10 21.58
C PRO A 188 3.49 -10.33 21.89
N GLN A 189 2.39 -10.15 22.64
CA GLN A 189 1.42 -11.21 22.93
C GLN A 189 0.56 -11.55 21.72
N GLU A 190 0.23 -10.57 20.88
CA GLU A 190 -0.55 -10.77 19.65
C GLU A 190 0.31 -11.38 18.53
N TRP A 191 1.59 -11.03 18.48
CA TRP A 191 2.54 -11.51 17.49
C TRP A 191 2.54 -13.04 17.41
N GLN A 192 2.70 -13.71 18.55
CA GLN A 192 2.74 -15.18 18.59
C GLN A 192 1.38 -15.78 18.22
N ALA A 193 0.28 -15.20 18.71
CA ALA A 193 -1.07 -15.70 18.42
C ALA A 193 -1.44 -15.58 16.93
N ILE A 194 -1.05 -14.47 16.29
CA ILE A 194 -1.21 -14.28 14.85
C ILE A 194 -0.39 -15.32 14.09
N TYR A 195 0.90 -15.45 14.44
CA TYR A 195 1.78 -16.42 13.80
C TYR A 195 1.25 -17.85 13.90
N ASP A 196 0.89 -18.29 15.10
CA ASP A 196 0.34 -19.62 15.37
C ASP A 196 -1.00 -19.84 14.64
N GLY A 197 -1.81 -18.79 14.51
CA GLY A 197 -3.06 -18.80 13.77
C GLY A 197 -2.84 -19.08 12.29
N VAL A 198 -1.95 -18.31 11.65
CA VAL A 198 -1.59 -18.48 10.23
C VAL A 198 -1.00 -19.88 9.97
N LYS A 199 -0.08 -20.33 10.85
CA LYS A 199 0.56 -21.65 10.76
C LYS A 199 -0.40 -22.84 10.90
N LYS A 200 -1.66 -22.64 11.29
CA LYS A 200 -2.67 -23.73 11.26
C LYS A 200 -2.95 -24.24 9.84
N HIS A 201 -2.75 -23.41 8.82
CA HIS A 201 -3.07 -23.77 7.43
C HIS A 201 -1.97 -23.42 6.42
N TRP A 202 -0.95 -22.64 6.83
CA TRP A 202 0.14 -22.21 5.95
C TRP A 202 1.50 -22.59 6.51
N ASP A 203 2.23 -23.43 5.80
CA ASP A 203 3.60 -23.82 6.16
C ASP A 203 4.68 -23.01 5.41
N GLY A 204 4.29 -22.23 4.40
CA GLY A 204 5.21 -21.43 3.58
C GLY A 204 5.77 -20.20 4.29
N GLU A 205 6.55 -19.42 3.54
CA GLU A 205 7.19 -18.20 4.01
C GLU A 205 6.13 -17.17 4.45
N TYR A 206 6.36 -16.58 5.62
CA TYR A 206 5.42 -15.68 6.25
C TYR A 206 6.14 -14.62 7.10
N GLN A 207 5.76 -13.36 6.92
CA GLN A 207 6.27 -12.22 7.68
C GLN A 207 5.12 -11.42 8.29
N LEU A 208 5.20 -11.12 9.59
CA LEU A 208 4.37 -10.06 10.17
C LEU A 208 4.98 -8.71 9.79
N GLY A 209 4.22 -7.85 9.14
CA GLY A 209 4.62 -6.49 8.76
C GLY A 209 4.72 -5.56 9.96
N GLU A 210 5.65 -4.61 9.85
CA GLU A 210 5.93 -3.55 10.82
C GLU A 210 6.36 -2.33 10.01
N ASP A 211 6.30 -1.17 10.65
CA ASP A 211 6.83 0.05 10.08
C ASP A 211 8.29 -0.12 9.65
N LEU A 212 8.59 0.47 8.48
CA LEU A 212 9.92 0.50 7.87
C LEU A 212 10.45 -0.86 7.37
N MET A 213 9.60 -1.89 7.27
CA MET A 213 10.01 -3.10 6.56
C MET A 213 10.14 -2.89 5.06
N VAL A 214 11.15 -3.53 4.47
CA VAL A 214 11.50 -3.48 3.05
C VAL A 214 11.54 -4.90 2.50
N PHE A 215 10.87 -5.10 1.37
CA PHE A 215 10.84 -6.35 0.63
C PHE A 215 11.56 -6.16 -0.71
N ASN A 216 12.71 -6.82 -0.88
CA ASN A 216 13.38 -6.88 -2.18
C ASN A 216 12.95 -8.15 -2.89
N VAL A 217 12.11 -7.99 -3.92
CA VAL A 217 11.52 -9.09 -4.68
C VAL A 217 12.29 -9.29 -5.98
N SER A 218 12.89 -10.47 -6.17
CA SER A 218 13.46 -10.92 -7.43
C SER A 218 12.90 -12.28 -7.84
N LYS A 219 13.17 -12.72 -9.07
CA LYS A 219 12.76 -14.04 -9.55
C LYS A 219 13.33 -15.17 -8.69
N ASP A 220 14.54 -14.99 -8.16
CA ASP A 220 15.25 -16.02 -7.40
C ASP A 220 14.92 -16.00 -5.91
N ARG A 221 14.77 -14.80 -5.31
CA ARG A 221 14.57 -14.67 -3.86
C ARG A 221 13.77 -13.44 -3.47
N ILE A 222 13.15 -13.51 -2.30
CA ILE A 222 12.56 -12.35 -1.62
C ILE A 222 13.36 -12.12 -0.34
N THR A 223 13.94 -10.93 -0.18
CA THR A 223 14.70 -10.56 1.02
C THR A 223 13.90 -9.58 1.85
N VAL A 224 13.70 -9.90 3.13
CA VAL A 224 13.00 -9.06 4.11
C VAL A 224 14.03 -8.34 4.98
N ARG A 225 13.90 -7.01 5.11
CA ARG A 225 14.83 -6.17 5.90
C ARG A 225 14.07 -5.05 6.60
N LYS A 226 14.70 -4.43 7.60
CA LYS A 226 14.23 -3.15 8.18
C LYS A 226 15.05 -2.01 7.59
N ALA A 227 14.40 -0.94 7.17
CA ALA A 227 15.09 0.24 6.68
C ALA A 227 15.81 0.95 7.82
N GLY A 228 17.09 1.27 7.61
CA GLY A 228 17.78 2.26 8.42
C GLY A 228 17.37 3.64 7.92
N ILE A 229 16.65 4.40 8.75
CA ILE A 229 16.17 5.75 8.39
C ILE A 229 16.80 6.81 9.29
N HIS A 230 16.89 8.03 8.78
CA HIS A 230 17.18 9.20 9.59
C HIS A 230 15.89 9.68 10.26
N GLU A 231 15.82 9.70 11.60
CA GLU A 231 14.58 10.00 12.36
C GLU A 231 14.09 11.46 12.22
N ARG A 232 14.95 12.35 11.70
CA ARG A 232 14.63 13.77 11.44
C ARG A 232 14.97 14.12 10.00
N PRO A 233 14.28 13.52 9.01
CA PRO A 233 14.68 13.65 7.63
C PRO A 233 14.43 15.08 7.15
N TRP A 234 15.34 15.57 6.32
CA TRP A 234 15.09 16.72 5.45
C TRP A 234 14.72 16.21 4.07
N GLN A 235 14.07 17.06 3.29
CA GLN A 235 13.75 16.75 1.90
C GLN A 235 15.05 16.54 1.11
N PRO A 236 15.19 15.43 0.37
CA PRO A 236 16.34 15.24 -0.48
C PRO A 236 16.29 16.22 -1.65
N ASN A 237 17.45 16.69 -2.12
CA ASN A 237 17.52 17.37 -3.39
C ASN A 237 17.21 16.36 -4.50
N VAL A 238 16.19 16.65 -5.30
CA VAL A 238 15.88 15.84 -6.49
C VAL A 238 16.65 16.40 -7.66
N GLU A 239 17.69 15.70 -8.09
CA GLU A 239 18.32 15.95 -9.39
C GLU A 239 17.39 15.40 -10.47
N GLN A 240 16.91 16.27 -11.36
CA GLN A 240 16.18 15.83 -12.54
C GLN A 240 17.11 14.91 -13.35
N PRO A 241 16.69 13.68 -13.68
CA PRO A 241 17.53 12.83 -14.49
C PRO A 241 17.79 13.53 -15.84
N PRO A 242 19.00 13.42 -16.40
CA PRO A 242 19.36 14.07 -17.67
C PRO A 242 18.48 13.59 -18.83
N SER A 243 17.77 12.48 -18.65
CA SER A 243 16.81 11.91 -19.58
C SER A 243 15.57 11.37 -18.85
N LEU A 244 14.39 11.61 -19.43
CA LEU A 244 13.13 10.96 -19.04
C LEU A 244 12.96 9.57 -19.68
N THR A 245 13.90 9.17 -20.55
CA THR A 245 13.93 7.83 -21.14
C THR A 245 14.73 6.94 -20.20
N PRO A 246 14.14 5.88 -19.62
CA PRO A 246 14.90 4.90 -18.87
C PRO A 246 15.90 4.25 -19.82
N ASN A 247 17.18 4.60 -19.73
CA ASN A 247 18.25 3.83 -20.34
C ASN A 247 18.82 2.88 -19.27
N LEU A 248 19.30 1.71 -19.68
CA LEU A 248 20.08 0.82 -18.83
C LEU A 248 21.53 1.34 -18.67
N ASP A 249 21.76 2.62 -18.94
CA ASP A 249 23.09 3.18 -18.89
C ASP A 249 23.46 3.40 -17.42
N VAL A 250 24.15 2.42 -16.87
CA VAL A 250 24.68 2.45 -15.51
C VAL A 250 25.62 3.63 -15.28
N GLU A 251 26.12 4.29 -16.34
CA GLU A 251 26.91 5.52 -16.25
C GLU A 251 26.05 6.74 -15.85
N ASP A 252 24.78 6.82 -16.24
CA ASP A 252 23.90 7.98 -15.97
C ASP A 252 23.55 8.12 -14.47
N TYR A 253 23.62 7.04 -13.69
CA TYR A 253 23.38 7.02 -12.24
C TYR A 253 24.68 6.91 -11.42
N ARG A 254 25.84 6.86 -12.08
CA ARG A 254 27.17 6.74 -11.46
C ARG A 254 27.99 7.97 -11.80
N THR A 255 27.59 9.13 -11.29
CA THR A 255 28.53 10.24 -11.29
C THR A 255 29.71 9.87 -10.38
N ASP A 256 30.94 10.00 -10.89
CA ASP A 256 32.18 9.82 -10.12
C ASP A 256 32.17 10.66 -8.83
N ALA A 257 31.40 11.75 -8.81
CA ALA A 257 31.17 12.61 -7.67
C ALA A 257 30.56 11.88 -6.45
N VAL A 258 29.62 10.95 -6.66
CA VAL A 258 28.94 10.25 -5.56
C VAL A 258 29.69 8.97 -5.18
N PHE A 259 30.08 8.15 -6.16
CA PHE A 259 30.68 6.84 -5.87
C PHE A 259 32.19 6.88 -5.60
N GLY A 260 32.92 7.82 -6.22
CA GLY A 260 34.37 7.97 -6.02
C GLY A 260 34.75 8.40 -4.60
N GLN A 261 33.79 8.96 -3.84
CA GLN A 261 33.95 9.30 -2.43
C GLN A 261 33.39 8.19 -1.51
N VAL A 262 32.21 7.64 -1.80
CA VAL A 262 31.54 6.66 -0.92
C VAL A 262 32.26 5.31 -0.88
N LEU A 263 32.90 4.86 -1.96
CA LEU A 263 33.64 3.59 -1.98
C LEU A 263 35.03 3.66 -1.34
N LYS A 264 35.57 4.86 -1.09
CA LYS A 264 36.87 4.99 -0.40
C LYS A 264 36.78 4.69 1.10
N ASP A 265 35.57 4.75 1.66
CA ASP A 265 35.29 4.51 3.07
C ASP A 265 34.65 3.11 3.33
N TYR A 266 34.72 2.20 2.35
CA TYR A 266 34.37 0.78 2.49
C TYR A 266 35.61 -0.13 2.40
#